data_AF-A0A7Y7M7R5-F1
#
_entry.id   AF-A0A7Y7M7R5-F1
#
_cell.length_a   1.000
_cell.length_b   1.000
_cell.length_c   1.000
_cell.angle_alpha   90.00
_cell.angle_beta   90.00
_cell.angle_gamma   90.00
#
_symmetry.space_group_name_H-M   'P 1'
#
loop_
_entity.id
_entity.type
_entity.pdbx_description
1 polymer ?
#
loop_
_entity_poly.entity_id
_entity_poly.type
_entity_poly.pdbx_seq_one_letter_code
_entity_poly.pdbx_strand_id
1 'polypeptide(L)' 'DLALAARFCDRVMLMQAGRVVADGLPQDVLTDMAMQAVYGVAVRRIGQAVIPWSLTE' A
#
# COMPACT_ATOMS: atom_id res chain seq x y z
N ASP A 1 0.54 -8.44 -4.43
CA ASP A 1 -0.86 -8.09 -4.12
C ASP A 1 -0.90 -7.35 -2.78
N LEU A 2 -1.65 -6.25 -2.68
CA LEU A 2 -1.66 -5.39 -1.48
C LEU A 2 -2.32 -6.07 -0.28
N ALA A 3 -3.40 -6.82 -0.48
CA ALA A 3 -4.12 -7.48 0.58
C ALA A 3 -3.31 -8.64 1.18
N LEU A 4 -2.65 -9.42 0.31
CA LEU A 4 -1.75 -10.48 0.76
C LEU A 4 -0.52 -9.92 1.47
N ALA A 5 0.10 -8.87 0.93
CA ALA A 5 1.26 -8.22 1.55
C ALA A 5 0.91 -7.65 2.94
N ALA A 6 -0.24 -6.98 3.05
CA ALA A 6 -0.70 -6.42 4.30
C ALA A 6 -1.00 -7.47 5.38
N ARG A 7 -1.44 -8.67 4.97
CA ARG A 7 -1.84 -9.74 5.89
C ARG A 7 -0.70 -10.65 6.32
N PHE A 8 0.28 -10.89 5.45
CA PHE A 8 1.24 -11.97 5.64
C PHE A 8 2.70 -11.51 5.70
N CYS A 9 3.01 -10.28 5.31
CA CYS A 9 4.38 -9.79 5.39
C CYS A 9 4.62 -9.09 6.72
N ASP A 10 5.75 -9.39 7.36
CA ASP A 10 6.23 -8.62 8.51
C ASP A 10 6.87 -7.29 8.09
N ARG A 11 7.29 -7.19 6.82
CA ARG A 11 7.93 -6.01 6.24
C ARG A 11 7.54 -5.84 4.78
N VAL A 12 7.29 -4.61 4.36
CA VAL A 12 6.93 -4.23 2.99
C VAL A 12 7.84 -3.09 2.54
N MET A 13 8.33 -3.19 1.30
CA MET A 13 9.04 -2.11 0.63
C MET A 13 8.19 -1.60 -0.52
N LEU A 14 7.79 -0.33 -0.45
CA LEU A 14 7.05 0.34 -1.51
C LEU A 14 8.02 1.04 -2.44
N MET A 15 7.86 0.82 -3.74
CA MET A 15 8.76 1.36 -4.75
C MET A 15 7.99 2.07 -5.87
N GLN A 16 8.59 3.13 -6.42
CA GLN A 16 8.09 3.85 -7.58
C GLN A 16 9.28 4.23 -8.47
N ALA A 17 9.17 3.99 -9.78
CA ALA A 17 10.20 4.34 -10.77
C ALA A 17 11.63 3.86 -10.36
N GLY A 18 11.74 2.65 -9.84
CA GLY A 18 13.02 2.05 -9.43
C GLY A 18 13.60 2.59 -8.12
N ARG A 19 12.86 3.40 -7.36
CA ARG A 19 13.29 3.95 -6.07
C ARG A 19 12.40 3.48 -4.94
N VAL A 20 12.98 3.29 -3.75
CA VAL A 20 12.24 3.00 -2.52
C VAL A 20 11.58 4.27 -2.02
N VAL A 21 10.27 4.22 -1.82
CA VAL A 21 9.45 5.31 -1.30
C VAL A 21 9.22 5.15 0.20
N ALA A 22 8.98 3.92 0.65
CA ALA A 22 8.80 3.58 2.05
C ALA A 22 9.23 2.12 2.31
N ASP A 23 9.67 1.84 3.54
CA ASP A 23 10.12 0.52 3.98
C ASP A 23 9.86 0.36 5.48
N GLY A 24 9.14 -0.69 5.86
CA GLY A 24 8.71 -0.91 7.24
C GLY A 24 7.57 -1.91 7.38
N LEU A 25 6.84 -1.84 8.49
CA LEU A 25 5.65 -2.68 8.70
C LEU A 25 4.58 -2.36 7.64
N PRO A 26 3.74 -3.33 7.25
CA PRO A 26 2.72 -3.09 6.22
C PRO A 26 1.78 -1.93 6.54
N GLN A 27 1.41 -1.75 7.82
CA GLN A 27 0.53 -0.66 8.26
C GLN A 27 1.17 0.74 8.14
N ASP A 28 2.50 0.82 8.22
CA ASP A 28 3.24 2.07 8.13
C ASP A 28 3.58 2.42 6.67
N VAL A 29 3.63 1.41 5.80
CA VAL A 29 4.01 1.55 4.38
C VAL A 29 2.79 1.67 3.47
N LEU A 30 1.75 0.85 3.69
CA LEU A 30 0.55 0.81 2.87
C LEU A 30 -0.50 1.82 3.39
N THR A 31 -0.09 3.07 3.55
CA THR A 31 -0.96 4.18 3.97
C THR A 31 -1.80 4.70 2.81
N ASP A 32 -2.93 5.34 3.10
CA ASP A 32 -3.82 5.87 2.05
C ASP A 32 -3.10 6.90 1.17
N MET A 33 -2.28 7.76 1.79
CA MET A 33 -1.42 8.72 1.10
C MET A 33 -0.41 8.02 0.16
N ALA A 34 0.20 6.93 0.61
CA ALA A 34 1.15 6.17 -0.20
C ALA A 34 0.46 5.45 -1.37
N MET A 35 -0.75 4.90 -1.15
CA MET A 35 -1.54 4.25 -2.21
C MET A 35 -1.96 5.25 -3.29
N GLN A 36 -2.35 6.46 -2.89
CA GLN A 36 -2.63 7.54 -3.83
C GLN A 36 -1.37 7.96 -4.60
N ALA A 37 -0.26 8.23 -3.91
CA ALA A 37 0.96 8.76 -4.53
C ALA A 37 1.67 7.76 -5.46
N VAL A 38 1.68 6.46 -5.11
CA VAL A 38 2.44 5.44 -5.85
C VAL A 38 1.59 4.73 -6.89
N TYR A 39 0.33 4.43 -6.56
CA TYR A 39 -0.56 3.64 -7.40
C TYR A 39 -1.71 4.43 -8.01
N GLY A 40 -1.97 5.67 -7.57
CA GLY A 40 -3.10 6.47 -8.06
C GLY A 40 -4.45 5.86 -7.69
N VAL A 41 -4.56 5.26 -6.50
CA VAL A 41 -5.80 4.60 -6.05
C VAL A 41 -6.23 5.06 -4.66
N ALA A 42 -7.54 5.13 -4.47
CA ALA A 42 -8.16 5.15 -3.16
C ALA A 42 -8.41 3.71 -2.71
N VAL A 43 -8.21 3.43 -1.42
CA VAL A 43 -8.30 2.07 -0.87
C VAL A 43 -9.42 1.96 0.17
N ARG A 44 -9.99 0.76 0.29
CA ARG A 44 -10.79 0.35 1.43
C ARG A 44 -10.01 -0.61 2.31
N ARG A 45 -10.22 -0.48 3.62
CA ARG A 45 -9.58 -1.31 4.65
C ARG A 45 -10.58 -2.29 5.24
N ILE A 46 -10.24 -3.57 5.26
CA ILE A 46 -11.04 -4.63 5.87
C ILE A 46 -10.13 -5.42 6.81
N GLY A 47 -10.19 -5.13 8.10
CA GLY A 47 -9.17 -5.57 9.05
C GLY A 47 -7.79 -5.05 8.62
N GLN A 48 -6.81 -5.94 8.47
CA GLN A 48 -5.47 -5.60 7.98
C GLN A 48 -5.37 -5.54 6.45
N ALA A 49 -6.39 -5.97 5.70
CA ALA A 49 -6.32 -5.98 4.25
C ALA A 49 -6.49 -4.58 3.66
N VAL A 50 -5.68 -4.27 2.64
CA VAL A 50 -5.75 -3.04 1.83
C VAL A 50 -6.24 -3.40 0.43
N ILE A 51 -7.40 -2.88 0.04
CA ILE A 51 -8.08 -3.20 -1.22
C ILE A 51 -8.21 -1.95 -2.08
N PRO A 52 -7.62 -1.90 -3.30
CA PRO A 52 -7.89 -0.85 -4.27
C PRO A 52 -9.39 -0.80 -4.61
N TRP A 53 -10.00 0.38 -4.50
CA TRP A 53 -11.44 0.55 -4.71
C TRP A 53 -11.77 1.41 -5.93
N SER A 54 -11.02 2.50 -6.12
CA SER A 54 -11.18 3.40 -7.26
C SER A 54 -9.85 4.06 -7.62
N LEU A 55 -9.72 4.53 -8.86
CA LEU A 55 -8.65 5.42 -9.25
C LEU A 55 -8.85 6.80 -8.60
N THR A 56 -7.75 7.45 -8.24
CA THR A 56 -7.75 8.87 -7.87
C THR A 56 -7.41 9.70 -9.11
N GLU A 57 -8.01 10.88 -9.21
CA GLU A 57 -7.70 11.88 -10.26
C GLU A 57 -6.25 12.36 -10.21
#